data_AF-A0A4U7EIE6-F1
#
_entry.id   AF-A0A4U7EIE6-F1
#
_cell.length_a   1.000
_cell.length_b   1.000
_cell.length_c   1.000
_cell.angle_alpha   90.00
_cell.angle_beta   90.00
_cell.angle_gamma   90.00
#
_symmetry.space_group_name_H-M   'P 1'
#
loop_
_entity.id
_entity.type
_entity.pdbx_description
1 polymer ?
#
loop_
_entity_poly.entity_id
_entity_poly.type
_entity_poly.pdbx_seq_one_letter_code
_entity_poly.pdbx_strand_id
1 'polypeptide(L)'
;MESDEGDEDWAAQVEAQREAKTKRFRESARSPLPVSMRGDAFPGLAYFDPDPAYRFRLPLHEHDEKETVTVETTADGEQTYRRWGEFRFEVGGESVTLQAYRPADGADRFWVPFRDATSGEATYGAGRYLDLEPDRDRVDGEWVVDFNLAYNPTCAYNHAYECPLVPTENWLDVAIEAGEKDFPAEPAGADQ
;
A
#
# COMPACT_ATOMS: atom_id res chain seq x y z
N MET A 1 -6.44 -29.62 2.78
CA MET A 1 -5.02 -29.92 2.52
C MET A 1 -4.52 -29.11 1.33
N GLU A 2 -5.25 -29.00 0.21
CA GLU A 2 -4.85 -28.12 -0.92
C GLU A 2 -4.83 -26.61 -0.61
N SER A 3 -5.62 -26.12 0.36
CA SER A 3 -5.59 -24.70 0.76
C SER A 3 -4.34 -24.32 1.55
N ASP A 4 -3.83 -25.21 2.40
CA ASP A 4 -2.68 -24.97 3.28
C ASP A 4 -1.39 -24.81 2.46
N GLU A 5 -1.15 -25.71 1.50
CA GLU A 5 0.03 -25.65 0.62
C GLU A 5 0.03 -24.41 -0.29
N GLY A 6 -1.15 -23.96 -0.73
CA GLY A 6 -1.29 -22.73 -1.53
C GLY A 6 -1.03 -21.45 -0.72
N ASP A 7 -1.42 -21.45 0.54
CA ASP A 7 -1.19 -20.32 1.46
C ASP A 7 0.28 -20.27 1.91
N GLU A 8 0.93 -21.41 2.13
CA GLU A 8 2.38 -21.47 2.43
C GLU A 8 3.23 -20.97 1.24
N ASP A 9 2.90 -21.36 0.01
CA ASP A 9 3.60 -20.88 -1.19
C ASP A 9 3.41 -19.36 -1.39
N TRP A 10 2.19 -18.85 -1.16
CA TRP A 10 1.92 -17.42 -1.20
C TRP A 10 2.70 -16.64 -0.12
N ALA A 11 2.70 -17.12 1.12
CA ALA A 11 3.40 -16.45 2.22
C ALA A 11 4.90 -16.35 1.93
N ALA A 12 5.50 -17.43 1.39
CA ALA A 12 6.89 -17.43 0.94
C ALA A 12 7.14 -16.42 -0.20
N GLN A 13 6.20 -16.26 -1.14
CA GLN A 13 6.30 -15.24 -2.18
C GLN A 13 6.25 -13.82 -1.60
N VAL A 14 5.36 -13.56 -0.62
CA VAL A 14 5.29 -12.28 0.09
C VAL A 14 6.62 -11.98 0.79
N GLU A 15 7.18 -12.94 1.52
CA GLU A 15 8.48 -12.80 2.18
C GLU A 15 9.61 -12.50 1.19
N ALA A 16 9.67 -13.24 0.07
CA ALA A 16 10.67 -13.00 -0.97
C ALA A 16 10.56 -11.59 -1.58
N GLN A 17 9.33 -11.08 -1.76
CA GLN A 17 9.11 -9.70 -2.22
C GLN A 17 9.60 -8.67 -1.19
N ARG A 18 9.34 -8.90 0.10
CA ARG A 18 9.81 -8.05 1.21
C ARG A 18 11.33 -8.01 1.26
N GLU A 19 11.99 -9.16 1.18
CA GLU A 19 13.46 -9.25 1.13
C GLU A 19 14.04 -8.52 -0.08
N ALA A 20 13.45 -8.71 -1.27
CA ALA A 20 13.87 -8.02 -2.48
C ALA A 20 13.72 -6.49 -2.35
N LYS A 21 12.63 -6.02 -1.72
CA LYS A 21 12.41 -4.60 -1.43
C LYS A 21 13.45 -4.06 -0.44
N THR A 22 13.69 -4.76 0.67
CA THR A 22 14.72 -4.39 1.66
C THR A 22 16.11 -4.29 1.02
N LYS A 23 16.48 -5.28 0.20
CA LYS A 23 17.75 -5.27 -0.55
C LYS A 23 17.83 -4.06 -1.49
N ARG A 24 16.76 -3.76 -2.22
CA ARG A 24 16.71 -2.59 -3.11
C ARG A 24 16.87 -1.29 -2.33
N PHE A 25 16.25 -1.14 -1.16
CA PHE A 25 16.41 0.05 -0.32
C PHE A 25 17.83 0.21 0.19
N ARG A 26 18.49 -0.91 0.54
CA ARG A 26 19.87 -0.95 1.02
C ARG A 26 20.91 -0.62 -0.06
N GLU A 27 20.72 -1.13 -1.29
CA GLU A 27 21.78 -1.18 -2.31
C GLU A 27 21.54 -0.27 -3.51
N SER A 28 20.28 0.03 -3.86
CA SER A 28 19.96 0.68 -5.12
C SER A 28 20.28 2.17 -5.12
N ALA A 29 20.81 2.66 -6.25
CA ALA A 29 20.92 4.10 -6.52
C ALA A 29 19.55 4.80 -6.49
N ARG A 30 18.47 4.09 -6.89
CA ARG A 30 17.08 4.56 -6.93
C ARG A 30 16.34 4.38 -5.59
N SER A 31 17.03 4.03 -4.52
CA SER A 31 16.42 3.95 -3.18
C SER A 31 15.90 5.33 -2.75
N PRO A 32 14.72 5.41 -2.11
CA PRO A 32 14.20 6.68 -1.57
C PRO A 32 15.00 7.19 -0.37
N LEU A 33 15.84 6.34 0.24
CA LEU A 33 16.70 6.73 1.34
C LEU A 33 17.90 7.55 0.83
N PRO A 34 18.37 8.55 1.59
CA PRO A 34 19.65 9.20 1.28
C PRO A 34 20.81 8.22 1.43
N VAL A 35 21.92 8.46 0.73
CA VAL A 35 23.09 7.57 0.71
C VAL A 35 23.63 7.29 2.13
N SER A 36 23.53 8.25 3.05
CA SER A 36 23.95 8.12 4.45
C SER A 36 23.14 7.11 5.26
N MET A 37 21.91 6.79 4.84
CA MET A 37 21.02 5.83 5.51
C MET A 37 20.95 4.48 4.78
N ARG A 38 21.73 4.28 3.72
CA ARG A 38 21.82 3.02 2.96
C ARG A 38 22.88 2.10 3.55
N GLY A 39 23.01 0.89 3.00
CA GLY A 39 24.02 -0.08 3.45
C GLY A 39 23.77 -0.54 4.90
N ASP A 40 24.82 -0.49 5.72
CA ASP A 40 24.79 -0.93 7.12
C ASP A 40 24.00 0.01 8.04
N ALA A 41 23.81 1.26 7.63
CA ALA A 41 22.99 2.23 8.37
C ALA A 41 21.49 1.98 8.20
N PHE A 42 21.08 1.13 7.25
CA PHE A 42 19.68 0.82 7.00
C PHE A 42 19.18 -0.26 7.96
N PRO A 43 18.26 0.07 8.89
CA PRO A 43 17.75 -0.89 9.88
C PRO A 43 16.87 -1.99 9.26
N GLY A 44 16.44 -1.81 8.00
CA GLY A 44 15.46 -2.67 7.35
C GLY A 44 14.07 -2.02 7.29
N LEU A 45 13.10 -2.82 6.87
CA LEU A 45 11.68 -2.46 6.87
C LEU A 45 10.95 -3.38 7.85
N ALA A 46 9.96 -2.85 8.54
CA ALA A 46 9.14 -3.60 9.48
C ALA A 46 7.82 -4.02 8.82
N TYR A 47 7.37 -5.24 9.12
CA TYR A 47 6.15 -5.82 8.56
C TYR A 47 5.33 -6.53 9.64
N PHE A 48 4.04 -6.72 9.38
CA PHE A 48 3.26 -7.76 10.02
C PHE A 48 3.56 -9.12 9.40
N ASP A 49 3.36 -10.20 10.15
CA ASP A 49 3.45 -11.55 9.61
C ASP A 49 2.40 -11.72 8.49
N PRO A 50 2.71 -12.45 7.40
CA PRO A 50 1.72 -12.68 6.34
C PRO A 50 0.47 -13.37 6.91
N ASP A 51 -0.69 -12.75 6.73
CA ASP A 51 -1.96 -13.28 7.20
C ASP A 51 -2.95 -13.41 6.02
N PRO A 52 -3.35 -14.65 5.66
CA PRO A 52 -4.26 -14.89 4.56
C PRO A 52 -5.67 -14.31 4.80
N ALA A 53 -6.05 -13.99 6.04
CA ALA A 53 -7.33 -13.35 6.34
C ALA A 53 -7.44 -11.92 5.76
N TYR A 54 -6.30 -11.28 5.47
CA TYR A 54 -6.23 -9.97 4.84
C TYR A 54 -5.97 -10.04 3.32
N ARG A 55 -6.16 -11.21 2.72
CA ARG A 55 -6.09 -11.44 1.28
C ARG A 55 -7.47 -11.75 0.72
N PHE A 56 -8.03 -10.79 -0.02
CA PHE A 56 -9.40 -10.88 -0.53
C PHE A 56 -9.41 -11.09 -2.05
N ARG A 57 -10.33 -11.92 -2.54
CA ARG A 57 -10.70 -11.96 -3.96
C ARG A 57 -12.04 -11.26 -4.10
N LEU A 58 -12.03 -10.09 -4.74
CA LEU A 58 -13.18 -9.19 -4.78
C LEU A 58 -13.50 -8.76 -6.21
N PRO A 59 -14.79 -8.71 -6.59
CA PRO A 59 -15.18 -8.02 -7.81
C PRO A 59 -14.93 -6.52 -7.65
N LEU A 60 -14.48 -5.87 -8.72
CA LEU A 60 -14.45 -4.42 -8.77
C LEU A 60 -15.85 -3.91 -9.14
N HIS A 61 -16.47 -3.15 -8.26
CA HIS A 61 -17.71 -2.44 -8.56
C HIS A 61 -17.35 -1.12 -9.25
N GLU A 62 -17.32 -1.13 -10.59
CA GLU A 62 -17.05 0.08 -11.36
C GLU A 62 -18.16 1.12 -11.15
N HIS A 63 -17.76 2.38 -10.98
CA HIS A 63 -18.69 3.50 -10.94
C HIS A 63 -19.19 3.82 -12.35
N ASP A 64 -20.47 4.16 -12.46
CA ASP A 64 -21.08 4.61 -13.71
C ASP A 64 -20.37 5.87 -14.24
N GLU A 65 -20.04 6.79 -13.34
CA GLU A 65 -19.31 8.02 -13.63
C GLU A 65 -17.92 7.99 -13.00
N LYS A 66 -16.89 8.10 -13.86
CA LYS A 66 -15.47 8.07 -13.46
C LYS A 66 -15.01 9.48 -13.13
N GLU A 67 -15.37 9.92 -11.94
CA GLU A 67 -15.04 11.26 -11.47
C GLU A 67 -13.53 11.45 -11.34
N THR A 68 -13.08 12.66 -11.68
CA THR A 68 -11.69 13.05 -11.54
C THR A 68 -11.50 13.68 -10.17
N VAL A 69 -10.62 13.10 -9.37
CA VAL A 69 -10.31 13.52 -8.01
C VAL A 69 -8.91 14.11 -8.00
N THR A 70 -8.79 15.33 -7.49
CA THR A 70 -7.50 15.95 -7.21
C THR A 70 -7.10 15.59 -5.79
N VAL A 71 -5.95 14.94 -5.67
CA VAL A 71 -5.39 14.52 -4.40
C VAL A 71 -4.23 15.45 -4.09
N GLU A 72 -4.38 16.20 -2.99
CA GLU A 72 -3.32 17.01 -2.43
C GLU A 72 -2.14 16.12 -2.04
N THR A 73 -0.94 16.66 -2.15
CA THR A 73 0.28 15.95 -1.79
C THR A 73 0.90 16.51 -0.52
N THR A 74 1.85 15.79 0.07
CA THR A 74 2.56 16.22 1.28
C THR A 74 3.39 17.49 1.10
N ALA A 75 3.57 17.98 -0.13
CA ALA A 75 4.37 19.18 -0.43
C ALA A 75 3.58 20.17 -1.31
N ASP A 76 2.52 20.79 -0.78
CA ASP A 76 1.70 21.86 -1.42
C ASP A 76 1.34 21.65 -2.90
N GLY A 77 1.40 20.40 -3.38
CA GLY A 77 1.20 19.99 -4.76
C GLY A 77 -0.07 19.18 -4.90
N GLU A 78 -0.39 18.82 -6.14
CA GLU A 78 -1.64 18.12 -6.47
C GLU A 78 -1.39 17.07 -7.55
N GLN A 79 -1.98 15.88 -7.36
CA GLN A 79 -2.00 14.81 -8.35
C GLN A 79 -3.43 14.43 -8.70
N THR A 80 -3.67 14.14 -9.97
CA THR A 80 -5.01 13.86 -10.47
C THR A 80 -5.20 12.37 -10.71
N TYR A 81 -6.31 11.86 -10.19
CA TYR A 81 -6.72 10.48 -10.31
C TYR A 81 -8.16 10.38 -10.82
N ARG A 82 -8.53 9.23 -11.38
CA ARG A 82 -9.90 8.91 -11.72
C ARG A 82 -10.43 7.88 -10.75
N ARG A 83 -11.49 8.21 -10.01
CA ARG A 83 -12.22 7.26 -9.17
C ARG A 83 -12.91 6.27 -10.09
N TRP A 84 -12.45 5.03 -10.10
CA TRP A 84 -12.85 4.05 -11.11
C TRP A 84 -13.94 3.11 -10.61
N GLY A 85 -13.81 2.68 -9.37
CA GLY A 85 -14.73 1.75 -8.74
C GLY A 85 -14.35 1.53 -7.29
N GLU A 86 -15.02 0.58 -6.67
CA GLU A 86 -14.79 0.24 -5.27
C GLU A 86 -14.79 -1.26 -5.03
N PHE A 87 -14.03 -1.65 -4.01
CA PHE A 87 -14.03 -2.97 -3.43
C PHE A 87 -14.87 -2.95 -2.15
N ARG A 88 -15.74 -3.94 -1.99
CA ARG A 88 -16.60 -4.09 -0.81
C ARG A 88 -16.28 -5.43 -0.17
N PHE A 89 -15.94 -5.42 1.11
CA PHE A 89 -15.51 -6.60 1.85
C PHE A 89 -15.79 -6.43 3.33
N GLU A 90 -15.52 -7.47 4.12
CA GLU A 90 -15.71 -7.44 5.57
C GLU A 90 -14.39 -7.73 6.28
N VAL A 91 -14.08 -6.94 7.31
CA VAL A 91 -12.92 -7.16 8.18
C VAL A 91 -13.41 -7.14 9.61
N GLY A 92 -13.11 -8.18 10.39
CA GLY A 92 -13.55 -8.26 11.79
C GLY A 92 -15.07 -8.25 11.98
N GLY A 93 -15.85 -8.54 10.93
CA GLY A 93 -17.32 -8.46 10.94
C GLY A 93 -17.88 -7.07 10.65
N GLU A 94 -17.04 -6.11 10.28
CA GLU A 94 -17.46 -4.77 9.86
C GLU A 94 -17.39 -4.65 8.33
N SER A 95 -18.43 -4.10 7.71
CA SER A 95 -18.44 -3.87 6.26
C SER A 95 -17.58 -2.67 5.90
N VAL A 96 -16.66 -2.88 4.97
CA VAL A 96 -15.66 -1.91 4.54
C VAL A 96 -15.78 -1.70 3.03
N THR A 97 -15.69 -0.44 2.61
CA THR A 97 -15.63 -0.05 1.21
C THR A 97 -14.32 0.65 0.95
N LEU A 98 -13.64 0.29 -0.13
CA LEU A 98 -12.35 0.87 -0.51
C LEU A 98 -12.36 1.28 -1.98
N GLN A 99 -12.18 2.58 -2.22
CA GLN A 99 -12.15 3.16 -3.56
C GLN A 99 -10.84 2.82 -4.27
N ALA A 100 -10.97 2.42 -5.54
CA ALA A 100 -9.87 2.17 -6.44
C ALA A 100 -9.75 3.32 -7.45
N TYR A 101 -8.55 3.88 -7.57
CA TYR A 101 -8.28 5.01 -8.42
C TYR A 101 -7.34 4.62 -9.57
N ARG A 102 -7.53 5.21 -10.75
CA ARG A 102 -6.54 5.14 -11.83
C ARG A 102 -5.77 6.45 -11.93
N PRO A 103 -4.43 6.42 -12.04
CA PRO A 103 -3.67 7.61 -12.36
C PRO A 103 -4.14 8.26 -13.67
N ALA A 104 -4.19 9.59 -13.72
CA ALA A 104 -4.62 10.30 -14.93
C ALA A 104 -3.62 10.19 -16.09
N ASP A 105 -2.40 9.73 -15.84
CA ASP A 105 -1.34 9.51 -16.84
C ASP A 105 -1.61 8.31 -17.77
N GLY A 106 -2.67 7.53 -17.51
CA GLY A 106 -3.09 6.40 -18.33
C GLY A 106 -2.42 5.07 -17.96
N ALA A 107 -1.69 5.00 -16.86
CA ALA A 107 -1.16 3.73 -16.35
C ALA A 107 -2.31 2.73 -16.10
N ASP A 108 -2.17 1.52 -16.64
CA ASP A 108 -3.16 0.45 -16.45
C ASP A 108 -2.92 -0.28 -15.14
N ARG A 109 -3.09 0.45 -14.03
CA ARG A 109 -3.05 -0.06 -12.66
C ARG A 109 -4.08 0.68 -11.82
N PHE A 110 -4.54 0.05 -10.75
CA PHE A 110 -5.28 0.75 -9.71
C PHE A 110 -4.34 1.13 -8.58
N TRP A 111 -4.37 2.40 -8.22
CA TRP A 111 -3.83 2.91 -6.98
C TRP A 111 -4.94 2.90 -5.94
N VAL A 112 -4.71 2.14 -4.86
CA VAL A 112 -5.67 1.94 -3.77
C VAL A 112 -5.03 2.43 -2.47
N PRO A 113 -5.07 3.74 -2.21
CA PRO A 113 -4.58 4.31 -0.96
C PRO A 113 -5.57 4.03 0.16
N PHE A 114 -5.09 3.77 1.37
CA PHE A 114 -5.97 3.60 2.52
C PHE A 114 -5.28 4.06 3.80
N ARG A 115 -6.12 4.46 4.74
CA ARG A 115 -5.74 4.75 6.11
C ARG A 115 -6.65 3.90 6.98
N ASP A 116 -6.12 3.30 8.03
CA ASP A 116 -6.87 2.38 8.88
C ASP A 116 -6.60 2.66 10.36
N ALA A 117 -7.25 1.95 11.27
CA ALA A 117 -7.10 2.17 12.71
C ALA A 117 -5.67 1.93 13.22
N THR A 118 -4.79 1.24 12.47
CA THR A 118 -3.38 1.08 12.84
C THR A 118 -2.51 2.31 12.50
N SER A 119 -3.03 3.25 11.71
CA SER A 119 -2.29 4.39 11.17
C SER A 119 -1.94 5.41 12.25
N GLY A 120 -0.65 5.58 12.52
CA GLY A 120 -0.10 6.47 13.55
C GLY A 120 0.23 5.76 14.86
N GLU A 121 -0.08 4.46 14.98
CA GLU A 121 0.27 3.63 16.14
C GLU A 121 1.23 2.50 15.75
N ALA A 122 0.87 1.69 14.76
CA ALA A 122 1.67 0.57 14.27
C ALA A 122 2.12 0.74 12.81
N THR A 123 1.42 1.57 12.04
CA THR A 123 1.69 1.84 10.62
C THR A 123 1.86 3.33 10.37
N TYR A 124 2.37 3.70 9.20
CA TYR A 124 2.66 5.09 8.86
C TYR A 124 1.40 5.98 8.96
N GLY A 125 1.52 7.10 9.66
CA GLY A 125 0.37 7.92 10.06
C GLY A 125 -0.47 8.49 8.93
N ALA A 126 0.15 8.79 7.77
CA ALA A 126 -0.56 9.30 6.60
C ALA A 126 -1.24 8.20 5.76
N GLY A 127 -1.08 6.93 6.14
CA GLY A 127 -1.67 5.77 5.46
C GLY A 127 -0.71 5.03 4.53
N ARG A 128 -1.23 4.00 3.88
CA ARG A 128 -0.49 3.03 3.06
C ARG A 128 -1.15 2.88 1.71
N TYR A 129 -0.40 2.38 0.74
CA TYR A 129 -0.91 2.17 -0.61
C TYR A 129 -0.86 0.71 -1.01
N LEU A 130 -1.74 0.37 -1.94
CA LEU A 130 -1.76 -0.89 -2.64
C LEU A 130 -1.90 -0.60 -4.13
N ASP A 131 -0.97 -1.10 -4.93
CA ASP A 131 -1.00 -0.96 -6.39
C ASP A 131 -1.44 -2.30 -7.00
N LEU A 132 -2.60 -2.31 -7.66
CA LEU A 132 -3.15 -3.48 -8.35
C LEU A 132 -2.87 -3.42 -9.84
N GLU A 133 -2.19 -4.43 -10.37
CA GLU A 133 -1.86 -4.56 -11.78
C GLU A 133 -2.72 -5.66 -12.42
N PRO A 134 -3.41 -5.41 -13.56
CA PRO A 134 -4.27 -6.40 -14.19
C PRO A 134 -3.58 -7.74 -14.49
N ASP A 135 -2.31 -7.72 -14.89
CA ASP A 135 -1.57 -8.94 -15.26
C ASP A 135 -1.16 -9.79 -14.04
N ARG A 136 -1.12 -9.18 -12.84
CA ARG A 136 -0.63 -9.81 -11.61
C ARG A 136 -1.75 -10.13 -10.64
N ASP A 137 -2.66 -9.18 -10.47
CA ASP A 137 -3.63 -9.18 -9.37
C ASP A 137 -5.05 -9.45 -9.85
N ARG A 138 -5.27 -9.69 -11.15
CA ARG A 138 -6.58 -10.05 -11.69
C ARG A 138 -6.68 -11.54 -12.00
N VAL A 139 -7.60 -12.24 -11.33
CA VAL A 139 -7.79 -13.69 -11.47
C VAL A 139 -9.27 -13.99 -11.66
N ASP A 140 -9.62 -14.68 -12.75
CA ASP A 140 -10.99 -15.07 -13.10
C ASP A 140 -12.01 -13.90 -13.14
N GLY A 141 -11.52 -12.69 -13.45
CA GLY A 141 -12.36 -11.48 -13.52
C GLY A 141 -12.47 -10.71 -12.21
N GLU A 142 -11.98 -11.26 -11.10
CA GLU A 142 -11.89 -10.61 -9.78
C GLU A 142 -10.49 -10.07 -9.52
N TRP A 143 -10.38 -9.17 -8.55
CA TRP A 143 -9.12 -8.60 -8.10
C TRP A 143 -8.69 -9.23 -6.78
N VAL A 144 -7.41 -9.59 -6.69
CA VAL A 144 -6.75 -10.01 -5.47
C VAL A 144 -6.31 -8.75 -4.73
N VAL A 145 -7.09 -8.35 -3.73
CA VAL A 145 -6.76 -7.24 -2.83
C VAL A 145 -6.05 -7.81 -1.62
N ASP A 146 -4.72 -7.74 -1.64
CA ASP A 146 -3.86 -8.34 -0.61
C ASP A 146 -3.16 -7.29 0.24
N PHE A 147 -3.71 -6.99 1.41
CA PHE A 147 -3.14 -5.99 2.31
C PHE A 147 -1.76 -6.39 2.86
N ASN A 148 -1.33 -7.65 2.74
CA ASN A 148 0.01 -8.08 3.09
C ASN A 148 1.10 -7.47 2.19
N LEU A 149 0.68 -6.98 1.01
CA LEU A 149 1.50 -6.26 0.04
C LEU A 149 1.38 -4.74 0.17
N ALA A 150 0.55 -4.25 1.10
CA ALA A 150 0.43 -2.81 1.35
C ALA A 150 1.77 -2.22 1.78
N TYR A 151 2.12 -1.09 1.19
CA TYR A 151 3.41 -0.45 1.39
C TYR A 151 3.27 1.00 1.82
N ASN A 152 4.27 1.49 2.56
CA ASN A 152 4.35 2.88 2.95
C ASN A 152 4.78 3.75 1.77
N PRO A 153 4.22 4.97 1.66
CA PRO A 153 4.63 5.93 0.65
C PRO A 153 6.08 6.38 0.87
N THR A 154 6.74 6.89 -0.17
CA THR A 154 8.18 7.22 -0.10
C THR A 154 8.54 8.28 0.94
N CYS A 155 7.62 9.20 1.20
CA CYS A 155 7.70 10.23 2.24
C CYS A 155 7.81 9.62 3.64
N ALA A 156 7.28 8.41 3.89
CA ALA A 156 7.46 7.72 5.18
C ALA A 156 8.93 7.44 5.51
N TYR A 157 9.80 7.42 4.48
CA TYR A 157 11.23 7.16 4.62
C TYR A 157 12.08 8.43 4.48
N ASN A 158 11.57 9.43 3.76
CA ASN A 158 12.29 10.64 3.42
C ASN A 158 11.32 11.78 3.06
N HIS A 159 11.26 12.80 3.93
CA HIS A 159 10.35 13.95 3.80
C HIS A 159 10.65 14.85 2.59
N ALA A 160 11.79 14.66 1.91
CA ALA A 160 12.04 15.37 0.65
C ALA A 160 11.14 14.89 -0.51
N TYR A 161 10.44 13.75 -0.35
CA TYR A 161 9.50 13.25 -1.35
C TYR A 161 8.09 13.77 -1.09
N GLU A 162 7.45 14.10 -2.20
CA GLU A 162 6.05 14.48 -2.24
C GLU A 162 5.17 13.24 -2.49
N CYS A 163 4.20 12.99 -1.62
CA CYS A 163 3.29 11.84 -1.71
C CYS A 163 1.83 12.29 -1.75
N PRO A 164 0.96 11.65 -2.54
CA PRO A 164 -0.48 11.88 -2.50
C PRO A 164 -1.09 11.54 -1.13
N LEU A 165 -1.93 12.40 -0.58
CA LEU A 165 -2.66 12.09 0.64
C LEU A 165 -3.75 11.04 0.38
N VAL A 166 -4.04 10.21 1.38
CA VAL A 166 -5.14 9.23 1.29
C VAL A 166 -6.48 9.99 1.31
N PRO A 167 -7.33 9.85 0.27
CA PRO A 167 -8.67 10.43 0.30
C PRO A 167 -9.47 9.96 1.50
N THR A 168 -10.26 10.84 2.10
CA THR A 168 -11.03 10.54 3.32
C THR A 168 -12.02 9.39 3.16
N GLU A 169 -12.47 9.13 1.93
CA GLU A 169 -13.34 7.99 1.59
C GLU A 169 -12.67 6.62 1.82
N ASN A 170 -11.34 6.58 1.83
CA ASN A 170 -10.55 5.38 2.10
C ASN A 170 -9.96 5.38 3.52
N TRP A 171 -10.56 6.12 4.44
CA TRP A 171 -10.24 6.03 5.87
C TRP A 171 -11.16 4.99 6.49
N LEU A 172 -10.55 3.88 6.91
CA LEU A 172 -11.21 2.71 7.46
C LEU A 172 -11.15 2.79 8.98
N ASP A 173 -12.26 2.53 9.64
CA ASP A 173 -12.31 2.47 11.12
C ASP A 173 -11.80 1.14 11.68
N VAL A 174 -11.58 0.14 10.81
CA VAL A 174 -11.05 -1.19 11.17
C VAL A 174 -9.52 -1.19 11.24
N ALA A 175 -8.96 -2.10 12.04
CA ALA A 175 -7.51 -2.33 12.06
C ALA A 175 -7.08 -3.34 10.99
N ILE A 176 -6.14 -2.94 10.12
CA ILE A 176 -5.54 -3.81 9.11
C ILE A 176 -4.11 -4.17 9.54
N GLU A 177 -3.98 -5.27 10.28
CA GLU A 177 -2.71 -5.78 10.83
C GLU A 177 -1.92 -6.62 9.81
N ALA A 178 -1.86 -6.15 8.57
CA ALA A 178 -1.14 -6.79 7.47
C ALA A 178 -0.29 -5.76 6.71
N GLY A 179 0.82 -6.18 6.10
CA GLY A 179 1.66 -5.32 5.26
C GLY A 179 2.76 -4.56 6.01
N GLU A 180 3.19 -3.41 5.46
CA GLU A 180 4.24 -2.58 6.07
C GLU A 180 3.76 -1.92 7.37
N LYS A 181 4.64 -1.99 8.38
CA LYS A 181 4.56 -1.23 9.63
C LYS A 181 5.28 0.11 9.47
N ASP A 182 5.19 0.94 10.50
CA ASP A 182 5.93 2.20 10.52
C ASP A 182 7.45 1.97 10.36
N PHE A 183 8.12 2.95 9.75
CA PHE A 183 9.55 2.83 9.47
C PHE A 183 10.33 2.81 10.79
N PRO A 184 11.17 1.79 11.08
CA PRO A 184 11.79 1.63 12.41
C PRO A 184 12.96 2.61 12.69
N ALA A 185 13.09 3.68 11.92
CA ALA A 185 14.06 4.74 12.12
C ALA A 185 13.46 6.10 11.77
N GLU A 186 14.13 7.17 12.18
CA GLU A 186 13.72 8.53 11.85
C GLU A 186 13.77 8.74 10.33
N PRO A 187 12.68 9.23 9.70
CA PRO A 187 12.68 9.56 8.28
C PRO A 187 13.75 10.61 7.96
N ALA A 188 14.36 10.48 6.78
CA ALA A 188 15.32 11.48 6.34
C ALA A 188 14.64 12.86 6.20
N GLY A 189 15.27 13.89 6.75
CA GLY A 189 14.75 15.26 6.67
C GLY A 189 13.64 15.59 7.69
N ALA A 190 13.46 14.77 8.74
CA ALA A 190 12.54 15.07 9.84
C ALA A 190 12.97 16.27 10.71
N ASP A 191 14.27 16.62 10.73
CA ASP A 191 14.86 17.71 11.54
C ASP A 191 14.96 19.07 10.83
N GLN A 192 14.33 19.26 9.66
CA GLN A 192 14.40 20.54 8.92
C GLN A 192 13.20 21.45 9.15
#